data_AF-A0A7S2JMU6-F1
#
_entry.id   AF-A0A7S2JMU6-F1
#
_cell.length_a   1.000
_cell.length_b   1.000
_cell.length_c   1.000
_cell.angle_alpha   90.00
_cell.angle_beta   90.00
_cell.angle_gamma   90.00
#
_symmetry.space_group_name_H-M   'P 1'
#
loop_
_entity.id
_entity.type
_entity.pdbx_description
1 polymer ?
#
loop_
_entity_poly.entity_id
_entity_poly.type
_entity_poly.pdbx_seq_one_letter_code
_entity_poly.pdbx_strand_id
1 'polypeptide(L)'
;GKTRGSAEGLIAELGIQSPGVFLQGLAIYCPKGTVQHEVLLDDEVARSVVKMTEDDHTLVAYSHSTILTRQTNELTDILAACKEPAPVNVHDAGIVPEAGIPEEGVSLMHAIGAVPIHKMLVLDEPKRVSKLRNRLADHLGDSATLVQAMDNMLEILPPGSSKGNGLGRVLEALEIAWDEVVAIGDAENDIEMLQRAGTGVAM
;
A
#
# COMPACT_ATOMS: atom_id res chain seq x y z
N GLY A 1 -1.63 4.01 -6.06
CA GLY A 1 -1.32 2.64 -5.63
C GLY A 1 0.00 2.53 -4.89
N LYS A 2 1.05 3.18 -5.40
CA LYS A 2 2.43 3.03 -4.93
C LYS A 2 2.82 3.99 -3.81
N THR A 3 4.03 3.84 -3.26
CA THR A 3 4.62 4.80 -2.32
C THR A 3 4.84 6.17 -2.97
N ARG A 4 5.06 7.20 -2.15
CA ARG A 4 5.53 8.50 -2.64
C ARG A 4 6.92 8.39 -3.26
N GLY A 5 7.79 7.56 -2.69
CA GLY A 5 9.14 7.29 -3.20
C GLY A 5 9.15 6.93 -4.69
N SER A 6 8.14 6.19 -5.18
CA SER A 6 8.04 5.83 -6.61
C SER A 6 7.84 7.01 -7.56
N ALA A 7 7.35 8.14 -7.04
CA ALA A 7 7.02 9.32 -7.82
C ALA A 7 7.94 10.51 -7.51
N GLU A 8 8.85 10.42 -6.55
CA GLU A 8 9.69 11.56 -6.13
C GLU A 8 10.50 12.16 -7.29
N GLY A 9 11.07 11.33 -8.16
CA GLY A 9 11.79 11.79 -9.35
C GLY A 9 10.89 12.60 -10.29
N LEU A 10 9.68 12.13 -10.55
CA LEU A 10 8.70 12.82 -11.42
C LEU A 10 8.17 14.10 -10.78
N ILE A 11 7.91 14.08 -9.48
CA ILE A 11 7.47 15.27 -8.72
C ILE A 11 8.53 16.36 -8.82
N ALA A 12 9.80 16.01 -8.66
CA ALA A 12 10.92 16.95 -8.78
C ALA A 12 11.10 17.44 -10.22
N GLU A 13 11.10 16.53 -11.20
CA GLU A 13 11.28 16.84 -12.62
C GLU A 13 10.18 17.78 -13.16
N LEU A 14 8.93 17.53 -12.80
CA LEU A 14 7.78 18.31 -13.24
C LEU A 14 7.50 19.53 -12.35
N GLY A 15 8.26 19.71 -11.26
CA GLY A 15 8.08 20.81 -10.32
C GLY A 15 6.72 20.82 -9.63
N ILE A 16 6.13 19.65 -9.35
CA ILE A 16 4.78 19.54 -8.78
C ILE A 16 4.76 20.14 -7.37
N GLN A 17 3.92 21.16 -7.16
CA GLN A 17 3.74 21.86 -5.88
C GLN A 17 2.36 21.60 -5.25
N SER A 18 1.63 20.58 -5.68
CA SER A 18 0.33 20.20 -5.13
C SER A 18 0.47 19.05 -4.11
N PRO A 19 -0.54 18.82 -3.25
CA PRO A 19 -0.64 17.57 -2.50
C PRO A 19 -0.68 16.37 -3.44
N GLY A 20 -0.25 15.20 -2.93
CA GLY A 20 -0.27 13.94 -3.67
C GLY A 20 -0.94 12.83 -2.88
N VAL A 21 -1.65 11.95 -3.58
CA VAL A 21 -2.40 10.81 -3.04
C VAL A 21 -1.67 9.51 -3.38
N PHE A 22 -1.27 8.74 -2.37
CA PHE A 22 -0.43 7.55 -2.49
C PHE A 22 -1.07 6.35 -1.80
N LEU A 23 -0.47 5.17 -2.00
CA LEU A 23 -0.87 3.93 -1.31
C LEU A 23 -2.37 3.62 -1.44
N GLN A 24 -2.95 3.78 -2.64
CA GLN A 24 -4.39 3.58 -2.90
C GLN A 24 -5.32 4.57 -2.17
N GLY A 25 -4.84 5.78 -1.89
CA GLY A 25 -5.63 6.77 -1.15
C GLY A 25 -5.41 6.75 0.36
N LEU A 26 -4.55 5.85 0.84
CA LEU A 26 -4.26 5.69 2.25
C LEU A 26 -3.32 6.75 2.81
N ALA A 27 -2.55 7.44 1.97
CA ALA A 27 -1.64 8.48 2.43
C ALA A 27 -1.71 9.71 1.53
N ILE A 28 -1.88 10.88 2.14
CA ILE A 28 -1.87 12.18 1.48
C ILE A 28 -0.67 12.93 1.99
N TYR A 29 0.19 13.35 1.07
CA TYR A 29 1.37 14.13 1.38
C TYR A 29 1.21 15.55 0.86
N CYS A 30 1.63 16.53 1.65
CA CYS A 30 1.77 17.89 1.16
C CYS A 30 2.94 17.97 0.14
N PRO A 31 3.09 19.11 -0.57
CA PRO A 31 4.17 19.30 -1.55
C PRO A 31 5.56 19.06 -0.97
N LYS A 32 5.78 19.48 0.29
CA LYS A 32 7.06 19.35 1.02
C LYS A 32 7.36 17.91 1.47
N GLY A 33 6.46 16.96 1.23
CA GLY A 33 6.66 15.56 1.59
C GLY A 33 6.28 15.20 3.02
N THR A 34 5.61 16.09 3.77
CA THR A 34 5.03 15.72 5.08
C THR A 34 3.67 15.07 4.88
N VAL A 35 3.37 14.03 5.67
CA VAL A 35 2.06 13.39 5.68
C VAL A 35 1.03 14.36 6.28
N GLN A 36 -0.08 14.57 5.57
CA GLN A 36 -1.21 15.38 6.00
C GLN A 36 -2.37 14.51 6.49
N HIS A 37 -2.54 13.33 5.89
CA HIS A 37 -3.54 12.36 6.28
C HIS A 37 -3.02 10.97 5.97
N GLU A 38 -3.30 10.03 6.87
CA GLU A 38 -3.04 8.61 6.66
C GLU A 38 -4.18 7.75 7.21
N VAL A 39 -4.34 6.58 6.61
CA VAL A 39 -5.23 5.50 7.07
C VAL A 39 -4.38 4.25 7.21
N LEU A 40 -4.39 3.68 8.41
CA LEU A 40 -3.61 2.51 8.76
C LEU A 40 -4.46 1.25 8.69
N LEU A 41 -3.79 0.14 8.36
CA LEU A 41 -4.35 -1.19 8.53
C LEU A 41 -4.44 -1.48 10.01
N ASP A 42 -5.58 -2.02 10.44
CA ASP A 42 -5.78 -2.43 11.82
C ASP A 42 -4.70 -3.43 12.26
N ASP A 43 -4.16 -3.23 13.47
CA ASP A 43 -3.06 -4.04 13.97
C ASP A 43 -3.45 -5.52 14.11
N GLU A 44 -4.68 -5.83 14.54
CA GLU A 44 -5.13 -7.23 14.66
C GLU A 44 -5.28 -7.88 13.28
N VAL A 45 -5.77 -7.12 12.31
CA VAL A 45 -5.83 -7.55 10.90
C VAL A 45 -4.43 -7.80 10.36
N ALA A 46 -3.49 -6.87 10.54
CA ALA A 46 -2.12 -7.01 10.10
C ALA A 46 -1.45 -8.26 10.74
N ARG A 47 -1.64 -8.48 12.04
CA ARG A 47 -1.10 -9.66 12.75
C ARG A 47 -1.70 -10.95 12.21
N SER A 48 -2.98 -10.95 11.86
CA SER A 48 -3.67 -12.11 11.28
C SER A 48 -3.14 -12.42 9.87
N VAL A 49 -2.92 -11.39 9.05
CA VAL A 49 -2.29 -11.54 7.72
C VAL A 49 -0.90 -12.16 7.87
N VAL A 50 -0.02 -11.60 8.71
CA VAL A 50 1.33 -12.14 8.94
C VAL A 50 1.30 -13.63 9.27
N LYS A 51 0.46 -14.03 10.24
CA LYS A 51 0.33 -15.44 10.66
C LYS A 51 -0.14 -16.38 9.54
N MET A 52 -0.96 -15.87 8.62
CA MET A 52 -1.51 -16.68 7.54
C MET A 52 -0.61 -16.76 6.30
N THR A 53 0.38 -15.85 6.19
CA THR A 53 1.11 -15.65 4.93
C THR A 53 2.62 -15.75 5.04
N GLU A 54 3.26 -15.21 6.08
CA GLU A 54 4.70 -14.91 6.06
C GLU A 54 5.61 -16.14 5.95
N ASP A 55 5.13 -17.31 6.39
CA ASP A 55 5.87 -18.58 6.32
C ASP A 55 5.72 -19.26 4.95
N ASP A 56 4.59 -19.07 4.27
CA ASP A 56 4.21 -19.78 3.04
C ASP A 56 4.28 -18.91 1.78
N HIS A 57 4.35 -17.59 1.92
CA HIS A 57 4.24 -16.62 0.84
C HIS A 57 5.22 -15.46 1.07
N THR A 58 5.65 -14.81 -0.02
CA THR A 58 6.39 -13.55 0.09
C THR A 58 5.41 -12.46 0.51
N LEU A 59 5.67 -11.85 1.66
CA LEU A 59 4.84 -10.78 2.22
C LEU A 59 5.70 -9.53 2.42
N VAL A 60 5.18 -8.39 1.99
CA VAL A 60 5.76 -7.08 2.30
C VAL A 60 4.71 -6.17 2.95
N ALA A 61 5.14 -5.25 3.80
CA ALA A 61 4.30 -4.25 4.42
C ALA A 61 4.75 -2.84 4.03
N TYR A 62 3.79 -1.98 3.71
CA TYR A 62 4.04 -0.59 3.33
C TYR A 62 3.90 0.32 4.54
N SER A 63 4.96 1.05 4.85
CA SER A 63 5.03 2.07 5.89
C SER A 63 5.54 3.36 5.28
N HIS A 64 4.64 4.30 4.98
CA HIS A 64 4.98 5.53 4.25
C HIS A 64 5.70 5.26 2.92
N SER A 65 6.95 5.74 2.78
CA SER A 65 7.82 5.52 1.62
C SER A 65 8.73 4.30 1.78
N THR A 66 8.59 3.52 2.86
CA THR A 66 9.39 2.32 3.12
C THR A 66 8.53 1.08 2.90
N ILE A 67 9.15 0.07 2.29
CA ILE A 67 8.57 -1.26 2.18
C ILE A 67 9.39 -2.18 3.09
N LEU A 68 8.72 -2.88 4.00
CA LEU A 68 9.32 -3.78 4.97
C LEU A 68 9.06 -5.22 4.55
N THR A 69 10.03 -6.11 4.76
CA THR A 69 9.89 -7.55 4.54
C THR A 69 10.69 -8.33 5.57
N ARG A 70 10.27 -9.56 5.87
CA ARG A 70 11.11 -10.51 6.63
C ARG A 70 12.37 -10.89 5.85
N GLN A 71 12.24 -11.05 4.54
CA GLN A 71 13.34 -11.44 3.66
C GLN A 71 13.06 -10.96 2.23
N THR A 72 14.11 -10.55 1.53
CA THR A 72 14.07 -10.30 0.09
C THR A 72 14.28 -11.60 -0.68
N ASN A 73 13.62 -11.73 -1.82
CA ASN A 73 13.76 -12.87 -2.73
C ASN A 73 13.40 -12.46 -4.16
N GLU A 74 13.49 -13.39 -5.12
CA GLU A 74 13.22 -13.13 -6.53
C GLU A 74 11.82 -12.55 -6.80
N LEU A 75 10.83 -12.89 -5.97
CA LEU A 75 9.48 -12.33 -6.11
C LEU A 75 9.42 -10.86 -5.68
N THR A 76 10.26 -10.43 -4.73
CA THR A 76 10.32 -9.01 -4.32
C THR A 76 10.96 -8.11 -5.38
N ASP A 77 11.75 -8.67 -6.31
CA ASP A 77 12.43 -7.89 -7.36
C ASP A 77 11.44 -7.20 -8.33
N ILE A 78 10.20 -7.72 -8.44
CA ILE A 78 9.15 -7.11 -9.25
C ILE A 78 8.80 -5.69 -8.80
N LEU A 79 9.02 -5.36 -7.52
CA LEU A 79 8.75 -4.03 -6.99
C LEU A 79 9.64 -2.97 -7.63
N ALA A 80 10.89 -3.31 -7.97
CA ALA A 80 11.77 -2.41 -8.71
C ALA A 80 11.26 -2.13 -10.13
N ALA A 81 10.69 -3.13 -10.81
CA ALA A 81 10.02 -2.94 -12.11
C ALA A 81 8.80 -2.00 -11.98
N CYS A 82 8.12 -2.06 -10.84
CA CYS A 82 7.06 -1.13 -10.48
C CYS A 82 7.56 0.25 -10.02
N LYS A 83 8.86 0.54 -10.02
CA LYS A 83 9.47 1.78 -9.49
C LYS A 83 9.24 1.99 -7.99
N GLU A 84 8.91 0.93 -7.25
CA GLU A 84 8.88 0.98 -5.79
C GLU A 84 10.31 0.99 -5.23
N PRO A 85 10.52 1.56 -4.03
CA PRO A 85 11.79 1.43 -3.34
C PRO A 85 12.07 -0.05 -3.02
N ALA A 86 13.35 -0.40 -2.92
CA ALA A 86 13.75 -1.75 -2.54
C ALA A 86 13.19 -2.08 -1.14
N PRO A 87 12.59 -3.27 -0.94
CA PRO A 87 12.17 -3.70 0.39
C PRO A 87 13.36 -3.78 1.33
N VAL A 88 13.15 -3.30 2.55
CA VAL A 88 14.12 -3.32 3.63
C VAL A 88 13.77 -4.46 4.57
N ASN A 89 14.78 -5.23 4.98
CA ASN A 89 14.57 -6.23 6.01
C ASN A 89 14.09 -5.54 7.30
N VAL A 90 13.10 -6.11 7.99
CA VAL A 90 12.59 -5.58 9.27
C VAL A 90 13.73 -5.34 10.27
N HIS A 91 14.71 -6.26 10.33
CA HIS A 91 15.90 -6.12 11.18
C HIS A 91 16.74 -4.90 10.77
N ASP A 92 17.06 -4.78 9.47
CA ASP A 92 17.88 -3.68 8.92
C ASP A 92 17.19 -2.31 9.05
N ALA A 93 15.86 -2.30 9.15
CA ALA A 93 15.06 -1.11 9.46
C ALA A 93 15.15 -0.70 10.94
N GLY A 94 15.93 -1.40 11.76
CA GLY A 94 16.07 -1.15 13.20
C GLY A 94 14.86 -1.65 14.02
N ILE A 95 13.96 -2.42 13.40
CA ILE A 95 12.81 -3.04 14.07
C ILE A 95 13.28 -4.40 14.58
N VAL A 96 13.95 -4.36 15.72
CA VAL A 96 14.45 -5.57 16.37
C VAL A 96 13.42 -6.09 17.37
N PRO A 97 13.27 -7.42 17.51
CA PRO A 97 12.49 -7.99 18.60
C PRO A 97 13.12 -7.64 19.96
N GLU A 98 12.41 -7.95 21.06
CA GLU A 98 12.99 -7.90 22.40
C GLU A 98 14.33 -8.67 22.48
N ALA A 99 15.24 -8.19 23.34
CA ALA A 99 16.60 -8.73 23.43
C ALA A 99 16.61 -10.26 23.59
N GLY A 100 17.28 -10.96 22.66
CA GLY A 100 17.48 -12.42 22.72
C GLY A 100 16.78 -13.23 21.63
N ILE A 101 16.02 -12.61 20.72
CA ILE A 101 15.47 -13.31 19.54
C ILE A 101 16.55 -13.35 18.44
N PRO A 102 16.89 -14.53 17.89
CA PRO A 102 17.83 -14.65 16.77
C PRO A 102 17.34 -13.88 15.52
N GLU A 103 18.24 -13.48 14.63
CA GLU A 103 17.88 -12.83 13.35
C GLU A 103 16.86 -13.65 12.54
N GLU A 104 16.90 -14.98 12.65
CA GLU A 104 15.98 -15.92 12.01
C GLU A 104 14.54 -15.84 12.54
N GLY A 105 14.35 -15.29 13.75
CA GLY A 105 13.04 -15.05 14.37
C GLY A 105 12.43 -13.71 14.02
N VAL A 106 13.10 -12.88 13.22
CA VAL A 106 12.58 -11.58 12.79
C VAL A 106 11.42 -11.79 11.81
N SER A 107 10.37 -11.02 12.00
CA SER A 107 9.07 -11.14 11.35
C SER A 107 8.44 -9.76 11.24
N LEU A 108 7.61 -9.54 10.22
CA LEU A 108 6.76 -8.35 10.11
C LEU A 108 5.85 -8.16 11.32
N MET A 109 5.61 -9.21 12.13
CA MET A 109 4.91 -9.12 13.42
C MET A 109 5.52 -8.05 14.35
N HIS A 110 6.83 -7.85 14.30
CA HIS A 110 7.55 -6.88 15.13
C HIS A 110 7.39 -5.44 14.63
N ALA A 111 7.07 -5.24 13.35
CA ALA A 111 6.78 -3.92 12.79
C ALA A 111 5.39 -3.42 13.19
N ILE A 112 4.44 -4.32 13.47
CA ILE A 112 3.06 -3.97 13.80
C ILE A 112 2.99 -3.33 15.19
N GLY A 113 2.52 -2.08 15.23
CA GLY A 113 2.49 -1.22 16.42
C GLY A 113 3.79 -0.46 16.67
N ALA A 114 4.90 -0.85 16.03
CA ALA A 114 6.18 -0.12 16.10
C ALA A 114 6.29 0.96 15.02
N VAL A 115 5.71 0.71 13.84
CA VAL A 115 5.65 1.64 12.71
C VAL A 115 4.24 1.62 12.10
N PRO A 116 3.82 2.71 11.42
CA PRO A 116 2.52 2.72 10.75
C PRO A 116 2.51 1.74 9.58
N ILE A 117 1.56 0.80 9.59
CA ILE A 117 1.31 -0.11 8.47
C ILE A 117 0.10 0.39 7.71
N HIS A 118 0.31 0.82 6.47
CA HIS A 118 -0.78 1.33 5.63
C HIS A 118 -1.47 0.18 4.90
N LYS A 119 -0.68 -0.70 4.30
CA LYS A 119 -1.16 -1.87 3.56
C LYS A 119 -0.13 -2.99 3.58
N MET A 120 -0.57 -4.19 3.24
CA MET A 120 0.31 -5.33 3.01
C MET A 120 0.12 -5.85 1.58
N LEU A 121 1.17 -6.46 1.04
CA LEU A 121 1.16 -7.02 -0.31
C LEU A 121 1.78 -8.42 -0.27
N VAL A 122 1.01 -9.40 -0.75
CA VAL A 122 1.50 -10.74 -1.01
C VAL A 122 1.95 -10.86 -2.46
N LEU A 123 3.13 -11.43 -2.65
CA LEU A 123 3.73 -11.74 -3.94
C LEU A 123 3.89 -13.27 -4.05
N ASP A 124 3.27 -13.90 -5.04
CA ASP A 124 3.41 -15.33 -5.28
C ASP A 124 2.91 -15.72 -6.68
N GLU A 125 3.02 -17.00 -7.05
CA GLU A 125 2.41 -17.53 -8.27
C GLU A 125 0.88 -17.31 -8.29
N PRO A 126 0.27 -16.99 -9.44
CA PRO A 126 -1.14 -16.62 -9.54
C PRO A 126 -2.13 -17.58 -8.89
N LYS A 127 -1.88 -18.90 -9.01
CA LYS A 127 -2.73 -19.94 -8.40
C LYS A 127 -2.66 -19.91 -6.87
N ARG A 128 -1.48 -19.64 -6.31
CA ARG A 128 -1.24 -19.54 -4.87
C ARG A 128 -1.89 -18.27 -4.31
N VAL A 129 -1.75 -17.15 -5.01
CA VAL A 129 -2.42 -15.88 -4.69
C VAL A 129 -3.94 -16.04 -4.70
N SER A 130 -4.51 -16.64 -5.74
CA SER A 130 -5.97 -16.87 -5.83
C SER A 130 -6.49 -17.75 -4.68
N LYS A 131 -5.79 -18.82 -4.34
CA LYS A 131 -6.14 -19.68 -3.19
C LYS A 131 -6.06 -18.93 -1.86
N LEU A 132 -5.00 -18.13 -1.68
CA LEU A 132 -4.81 -17.33 -0.48
C LEU A 132 -5.89 -16.24 -0.36
N ARG A 133 -6.25 -15.58 -1.46
CA ARG A 133 -7.31 -14.56 -1.49
C ARG A 133 -8.61 -15.09 -0.91
N ASN A 134 -9.03 -16.30 -1.31
CA ASN A 134 -10.24 -16.91 -0.78
C ASN A 134 -10.13 -17.17 0.74
N ARG A 135 -8.99 -17.70 1.20
CA ARG A 135 -8.75 -17.95 2.64
C ARG A 135 -8.76 -16.66 3.46
N LEU A 136 -8.14 -15.60 2.95
CA LEU A 136 -8.12 -14.29 3.61
C LEU A 136 -9.50 -13.64 3.59
N ALA A 137 -10.26 -13.76 2.49
CA ALA A 137 -11.62 -13.24 2.41
C ALA A 137 -12.53 -13.92 3.45
N ASP A 138 -12.45 -15.24 3.57
CA ASP A 138 -13.21 -16.00 4.56
C ASP A 138 -12.81 -15.65 6.00
N HIS A 139 -11.53 -15.35 6.24
CA HIS A 139 -11.01 -15.07 7.59
C HIS A 139 -11.21 -13.63 8.05
N LEU A 140 -10.98 -12.66 7.17
CA LEU A 140 -11.02 -11.23 7.48
C LEU A 140 -12.42 -10.63 7.28
N GLY A 141 -13.23 -11.18 6.38
CA GLY A 141 -14.54 -10.61 6.04
C GLY A 141 -14.42 -9.12 5.70
N ASP A 142 -15.25 -8.29 6.34
CA ASP A 142 -15.31 -6.84 6.10
C ASP A 142 -14.22 -6.05 6.86
N SER A 143 -13.35 -6.71 7.63
CA SER A 143 -12.28 -6.03 8.37
C SER A 143 -11.14 -5.54 7.49
N ALA A 144 -11.09 -5.98 6.22
CA ALA A 144 -10.08 -5.58 5.25
C ALA A 144 -10.66 -5.58 3.82
N THR A 145 -10.07 -4.78 2.95
CA THR A 145 -10.33 -4.83 1.51
C THR A 145 -9.21 -5.58 0.81
N LEU A 146 -9.56 -6.57 -0.01
CA LEU A 146 -8.63 -7.37 -0.79
C LEU A 146 -8.66 -6.96 -2.26
N VAL A 147 -7.54 -6.42 -2.76
CA VAL A 147 -7.40 -5.93 -4.14
C VAL A 147 -6.32 -6.72 -4.85
N GLN A 148 -6.59 -7.15 -6.08
CA GLN A 148 -5.64 -7.93 -6.90
C GLN A 148 -5.51 -7.28 -8.27
N ALA A 149 -4.64 -6.28 -8.38
CA ALA A 149 -4.41 -5.56 -9.64
C ALA A 149 -3.58 -6.37 -10.64
N MET A 150 -2.73 -7.27 -10.16
CA MET A 150 -1.96 -8.22 -10.96
C MET A 150 -2.20 -9.63 -10.43
N ASP A 151 -2.18 -10.64 -11.30
CA ASP A 151 -2.52 -12.01 -10.96
C ASP A 151 -1.62 -12.61 -9.86
N ASN A 152 -0.35 -12.18 -9.83
CA ASN A 152 0.68 -12.55 -8.85
C ASN A 152 0.78 -11.62 -7.63
N MET A 153 -0.16 -10.67 -7.45
CA MET A 153 -0.10 -9.65 -6.39
C MET A 153 -1.43 -9.48 -5.67
N LEU A 154 -1.48 -9.72 -4.35
CA LEU A 154 -2.66 -9.45 -3.54
C LEU A 154 -2.38 -8.37 -2.50
N GLU A 155 -3.06 -7.24 -2.63
CA GLU A 155 -3.04 -6.15 -1.65
C GLU A 155 -4.11 -6.37 -0.57
N ILE A 156 -3.71 -6.15 0.68
CA ILE A 156 -4.57 -6.12 1.85
C ILE A 156 -4.58 -4.69 2.38
N LEU A 157 -5.76 -4.06 2.32
CA LEU A 157 -5.99 -2.65 2.61
C LEU A 157 -7.00 -2.51 3.76
N PRO A 158 -6.98 -1.38 4.49
CA PRO A 158 -8.08 -0.98 5.36
C PRO A 158 -9.41 -0.93 4.60
N PRO A 159 -10.56 -1.20 5.25
CA PRO A 159 -11.86 -1.15 4.60
C PRO A 159 -12.18 0.26 4.08
N GLY A 160 -12.83 0.34 2.91
CA GLY A 160 -13.28 1.61 2.32
C GLY A 160 -12.17 2.44 1.66
N SER A 161 -11.00 1.86 1.44
CA SER A 161 -9.85 2.57 0.87
C SER A 161 -9.92 2.64 -0.66
N SER A 162 -9.74 3.83 -1.23
CA SER A 162 -9.68 4.02 -2.68
C SER A 162 -8.96 5.32 -3.06
N LYS A 163 -8.47 5.38 -4.31
CA LYS A 163 -7.91 6.62 -4.88
C LYS A 163 -8.95 7.76 -4.89
N GLY A 164 -10.22 7.44 -5.17
CA GLY A 164 -11.32 8.41 -5.19
C GLY A 164 -11.55 9.05 -3.82
N ASN A 165 -11.57 8.25 -2.75
CA ASN A 165 -11.68 8.75 -1.38
C ASN A 165 -10.47 9.59 -0.98
N GLY A 166 -9.25 9.15 -1.31
CA GLY A 166 -8.04 9.92 -1.08
C GLY A 166 -8.05 11.28 -1.80
N LEU A 167 -8.45 11.30 -3.08
CA LEU A 167 -8.59 12.54 -3.85
C LEU A 167 -9.69 13.45 -3.27
N GLY A 168 -10.82 12.89 -2.87
CA GLY A 168 -11.91 13.66 -2.26
C GLY A 168 -11.48 14.48 -1.05
N ARG A 169 -10.62 13.91 -0.19
CA ARG A 169 -10.04 14.63 0.96
C ARG A 169 -9.13 15.79 0.53
N VAL A 170 -8.37 15.61 -0.54
CA VAL A 170 -7.53 16.69 -1.10
C VAL A 170 -8.40 17.82 -1.64
N LEU A 171 -9.44 17.48 -2.41
CA LEU A 171 -10.36 18.46 -2.99
C LEU A 171 -11.10 19.26 -1.92
N GLU A 172 -11.58 18.60 -0.86
CA GLU A 172 -12.23 19.25 0.28
C GLU A 172 -11.30 20.27 0.95
N ALA A 173 -10.04 19.90 1.19
CA ALA A 173 -9.05 20.80 1.79
C ALA A 173 -8.67 21.98 0.89
N LEU A 174 -8.86 21.86 -0.42
CA LEU A 174 -8.60 22.92 -1.41
C LEU A 174 -9.86 23.69 -1.82
N GLU A 175 -11.03 23.33 -1.28
CA GLU A 175 -12.34 23.88 -1.66
C GLU A 175 -12.64 23.76 -3.17
N ILE A 176 -12.21 22.65 -3.79
CA ILE A 176 -12.44 22.36 -5.21
C ILE A 176 -13.62 21.39 -5.36
N ALA A 177 -14.57 21.70 -6.25
CA ALA A 177 -15.68 20.81 -6.54
C ALA A 177 -15.25 19.68 -7.49
N TRP A 178 -15.87 18.50 -7.35
CA TRP A 178 -15.61 17.36 -8.23
C TRP A 178 -15.86 17.68 -9.71
N ASP A 179 -16.84 18.54 -10.00
CA ASP A 179 -17.21 19.01 -11.34
C ASP A 179 -16.07 19.77 -12.04
N GLU A 180 -15.11 20.29 -11.29
CA GLU A 180 -13.91 21.00 -11.78
C GLU A 180 -12.72 20.06 -12.04
N VAL A 181 -12.88 18.76 -11.75
CA VAL A 181 -11.80 17.77 -11.78
C VAL A 181 -11.80 17.00 -13.09
N VAL A 182 -10.61 16.89 -13.68
CA VAL A 182 -10.30 15.91 -14.72
C VAL A 182 -9.48 14.78 -14.11
N ALA A 183 -9.94 13.54 -14.24
CA ALA A 183 -9.23 12.35 -13.79
C ALA A 183 -8.89 11.44 -14.98
N ILE A 184 -7.68 10.88 -14.99
CA ILE A 184 -7.19 9.96 -16.02
C ILE A 184 -6.69 8.68 -15.34
N GLY A 185 -7.07 7.52 -15.84
CA GLY A 185 -6.68 6.22 -15.27
C GLY A 185 -6.94 5.04 -16.20
N ASP A 186 -6.36 3.90 -15.88
CA ASP A 186 -6.30 2.72 -16.75
C ASP A 186 -6.70 1.41 -16.03
N ALA A 187 -6.85 1.44 -14.71
CA ALA A 187 -7.01 0.24 -13.91
C ALA A 187 -8.22 0.27 -12.96
N GLU A 188 -8.54 -0.90 -12.40
CA GLU A 188 -9.68 -1.10 -11.49
C GLU A 188 -9.67 -0.13 -10.29
N ASN A 189 -8.48 0.15 -9.75
CA ASN A 189 -8.33 1.07 -8.62
C ASN A 189 -8.55 2.56 -8.99
N ASP A 190 -8.72 2.90 -10.27
CA ASP A 190 -9.07 4.25 -10.74
C ASP A 190 -10.57 4.47 -10.93
N ILE A 191 -11.37 3.40 -11.00
CA ILE A 191 -12.80 3.46 -11.36
C ILE A 191 -13.56 4.49 -10.51
N GLU A 192 -13.42 4.43 -9.19
CA GLU A 192 -14.14 5.35 -8.30
C GLU A 192 -13.74 6.81 -8.52
N MET A 193 -12.44 7.08 -8.74
CA MET A 193 -11.93 8.42 -9.02
C MET A 193 -12.46 8.94 -10.36
N LEU A 194 -12.47 8.10 -11.39
CA LEU A 194 -12.98 8.43 -12.73
C LEU A 194 -14.49 8.72 -12.73
N GLN A 195 -15.27 7.95 -11.96
CA GLN A 195 -16.72 8.13 -11.86
C GLN A 195 -17.11 9.41 -11.09
N ARG A 196 -16.28 9.84 -10.14
CA ARG A 196 -16.55 11.03 -9.32
C ARG A 196 -16.11 12.33 -9.97
N ALA A 197 -15.07 12.29 -10.81
CA ALA A 197 -14.57 13.47 -11.52
C ALA A 197 -15.61 14.04 -12.49
N GLY A 198 -15.67 15.37 -12.59
CA GLY A 198 -16.49 16.07 -13.58
C GLY A 198 -16.15 15.64 -15.01
N THR A 199 -14.89 15.24 -15.26
CA THR A 199 -14.49 14.53 -16.47
C THR A 199 -13.54 13.38 -16.14
N GLY A 200 -14.02 12.14 -16.25
CA GLY A 200 -13.21 10.93 -16.18
C GLY A 200 -12.78 10.46 -17.57
N VAL A 201 -11.49 10.15 -17.74
CA VAL A 201 -10.90 9.59 -18.97
C VAL A 201 -10.29 8.21 -18.66
N ALA A 202 -10.83 7.16 -19.27
CA ALA A 202 -10.28 5.82 -19.22
C ALA A 202 -9.33 5.56 -20.40
N MET A 203 -8.18 4.92 -20.15
CA MET A 203 -7.20 4.52 -21.17
C MET A 203 -7.24 3.03 -21.47
#